data_AF-A0A497ATA4-F1
#
_entry.id   AF-A0A497ATA4-F1
#
_cell.length_a   1.000
_cell.length_b   1.000
_cell.length_c   1.000
_cell.angle_alpha   90.00
_cell.angle_beta   90.00
_cell.angle_gamma   90.00
#
_symmetry.space_group_name_H-M   'P 1'
#
loop_
_entity.id
_entity.type
_entity.pdbx_description
1 polymer ?
#
loop_
_entity_poly.entity_id
_entity_poly.type
_entity_poly.pdbx_seq_one_letter_code
_entity_poly.pdbx_strand_id
1 'polypeptide(L)' 'IHGNIQATRRVQHAKKLLDEVGLGGDRLEIFYMSGGQGGTFANAVKTMVERIKKLGPNPLKNGTGPRS' A
#
# COMPACT_ATOMS: atom_id res chain seq x y z
N ILE A 1 10.13 20.69 -4.50
CA ILE A 1 9.03 20.26 -5.41
C ILE A 1 9.18 18.80 -5.88
N HIS A 2 10.39 18.21 -5.96
CA HIS A 2 10.59 16.84 -6.47
C HIS A 2 10.21 15.67 -5.52
N GLY A 3 9.99 15.93 -4.23
CA GLY A 3 9.79 14.87 -3.23
C GLY A 3 8.61 13.93 -3.53
N ASN A 4 7.45 14.49 -3.86
CA ASN A 4 6.25 13.71 -4.17
C ASN A 4 6.43 12.86 -5.44
N ILE A 5 7.12 13.39 -6.46
CA ILE A 5 7.39 12.64 -7.69
C ILE A 5 8.26 11.42 -7.38
N GLN A 6 9.31 11.60 -6.56
CA GLN A 6 10.17 10.51 -6.13
C GLN A 6 9.42 9.51 -5.23
N ALA A 7 8.52 9.98 -4.37
CA ALA A 7 7.69 9.12 -3.53
C ALA A 7 6.76 8.24 -4.39
N THR A 8 6.07 8.81 -5.39
CA THR A 8 5.27 8.02 -6.34
C THR A 8 6.10 6.97 -7.04
N ARG A 9 7.29 7.33 -7.56
CA ARG A 9 8.19 6.38 -8.23
C ARG A 9 8.60 5.23 -7.31
N ARG A 10 8.94 5.52 -6.05
CA ARG A 10 9.30 4.50 -5.06
C ARG A 10 8.13 3.58 -4.72
N VAL A 11 6.93 4.14 -4.55
CA VAL A 11 5.71 3.33 -4.30
C VAL A 11 5.42 2.41 -5.48
N GLN A 12 5.51 2.90 -6.71
CA GLN A 12 5.28 2.08 -7.90
C GLN A 12 6.32 0.95 -8.03
N HIS A 13 7.59 1.23 -7.71
CA HIS A 13 8.61 0.20 -7.68
C HIS A 13 8.35 -0.85 -6.58
N ALA A 14 8.02 -0.39 -5.37
CA ALA A 14 7.71 -1.29 -4.25
C ALA A 14 6.48 -2.15 -4.52
N LYS A 15 5.44 -1.63 -5.18
CA LYS A 15 4.27 -2.42 -5.60
C LYS A 15 4.68 -3.62 -6.45
N LYS A 16 5.56 -3.42 -7.44
CA LYS A 16 6.10 -4.51 -8.28
C LYS A 16 6.85 -5.55 -7.46
N LEU A 17 7.72 -5.11 -6.54
CA LEU A 17 8.44 -6.03 -5.65
C LEU A 17 7.48 -6.84 -4.78
N LEU A 18 6.41 -6.22 -4.27
CA LEU A 18 5.40 -6.92 -3.48
C LEU A 18 4.63 -7.96 -4.30
N ASP A 19 4.38 -7.71 -5.58
CA ASP A 19 3.82 -8.71 -6.49
C ASP A 19 4.80 -9.88 -6.72
N GLU A 20 6.08 -9.57 -6.97
CA GLU A 20 7.14 -10.57 -7.21
C GLU A 20 7.33 -11.53 -6.02
N VAL A 21 7.23 -11.02 -4.78
CA VAL A 21 7.36 -11.85 -3.56
C VAL A 21 6.04 -12.47 -3.10
N GLY A 22 4.95 -12.31 -3.87
CA GLY A 22 3.65 -12.92 -3.56
C GLY A 22 2.86 -12.25 -2.42
N LEU A 23 3.24 -11.03 -2.02
CA LEU A 23 2.50 -10.24 -1.03
C LEU A 23 1.30 -9.50 -1.64
N GLY A 24 1.42 -9.11 -2.91
CA GLY A 24 0.44 -8.32 -3.65
C GLY A 24 0.65 -6.81 -3.46
N GLY A 25 0.92 -6.11 -4.56
CA GLY A 25 1.15 -4.68 -4.63
C GLY A 25 -0.07 -3.84 -4.22
N ASP A 26 -1.28 -4.39 -4.33
CA ASP A 26 -2.53 -3.76 -3.87
C ASP A 26 -2.56 -3.49 -2.36
N ARG A 27 -1.64 -4.08 -1.58
CA ARG A 27 -1.46 -3.82 -0.14
C ARG A 27 -0.73 -2.52 0.17
N LEU A 28 -0.13 -1.86 -0.83
CA LEU A 28 0.57 -0.59 -0.69
C LEU A 28 -0.16 0.51 -1.48
N GLU A 29 -0.31 1.70 -0.92
CA GLU A 29 -0.86 2.86 -1.65
C GLU A 29 -0.29 4.16 -1.09
N ILE A 30 -0.26 5.21 -1.91
CA ILE A 30 0.08 6.57 -1.49
C ILE A 30 -1.04 7.56 -1.82
N PHE A 31 -1.38 8.41 -0.86
CA PHE A 31 -2.35 9.49 -1.03
C PHE A 31 -1.66 10.83 -0.76
N TYR A 32 -1.88 11.80 -1.65
CA TYR A 32 -1.38 13.17 -1.49
C TYR A 32 -2.52 14.07 -1.04
N MET A 33 -2.27 14.84 0.02
CA MET A 33 -3.25 15.78 0.58
C MET A 33 -2.54 16.95 1.29
N SER A 34 -3.23 18.08 1.41
CA SER A 34 -2.75 19.25 2.16
C SER A 34 -3.18 19.20 3.63
N GLY A 35 -2.54 20.01 4.50
CA GLY A 35 -2.78 19.98 5.95
C GLY A 35 -4.22 20.28 6.40
N GLY A 36 -5.02 20.96 5.56
CA GLY A 36 -6.43 21.25 5.84
C GLY A 36 -7.41 20.15 5.41
N GLN A 37 -6.95 19.09 4.74
CA GLN A 37 -7.82 18.09 4.11
C GLN A 37 -8.16 16.91 5.05
N GLY A 38 -8.60 17.19 6.28
CA GLY A 38 -8.95 16.16 7.27
C GLY A 38 -10.05 15.19 6.81
N GLY A 39 -11.07 15.69 6.10
CA GLY A 39 -12.11 14.82 5.52
C GLY A 39 -11.57 13.87 4.45
N THR A 40 -10.67 14.35 3.59
CA THR A 40 -10.00 13.51 2.58
C THR A 40 -9.13 12.45 3.24
N PHE A 41 -8.44 12.78 4.33
CA PHE A 41 -7.68 11.81 5.13
C PHE A 41 -8.58 10.68 5.65
N ALA A 42 -9.71 11.01 6.26
CA ALA A 42 -10.66 10.02 6.77
C ALA A 42 -11.16 9.06 5.66
N ASN A 43 -11.47 9.61 4.48
CA ASN A 43 -11.89 8.82 3.32
C ASN A 43 -10.75 7.91 2.78
N ALA A 44 -9.51 8.40 2.77
CA ALA A 44 -8.34 7.61 2.36
C ALA A 44 -8.12 6.42 3.32
N VAL A 45 -8.20 6.65 4.63
CA VAL A 45 -8.10 5.59 5.65
C VAL A 45 -9.22 4.56 5.47
N LYS A 46 -10.47 5.01 5.28
CA LYS A 46 -11.60 4.10 5.04
C LYS A 46 -11.38 3.23 3.80
N THR A 47 -10.94 3.83 2.70
CA THR A 47 -10.62 3.13 1.44
C THR A 47 -9.53 2.08 1.66
N MET A 48 -8.46 2.43 2.39
CA MET A 48 -7.36 1.52 2.69
C MET A 48 -7.83 0.32 3.52
N VAL A 49 -8.64 0.56 4.55
CA VAL A 49 -9.20 -0.51 5.39
C VAL A 49 -10.12 -1.43 4.60
N GLU A 50 -10.99 -0.89 3.75
CA GLU A 50 -11.88 -1.69 2.90
C GLU A 50 -11.11 -2.57 1.91
N ARG A 51 -10.05 -2.05 1.29
CA ARG A 51 -9.17 -2.82 0.41
C ARG A 51 -8.47 -3.96 1.16
N ILE A 52 -7.87 -3.67 2.30
CA ILE A 52 -7.17 -4.69 3.11
C ILE A 52 -8.13 -5.79 3.57
N LYS A 53 -9.36 -5.45 3.97
CA LYS A 53 -10.39 -6.44 4.32
C LYS A 53 -10.72 -7.38 3.16
N LYS A 54 -10.82 -6.85 1.93
CA LYS A 54 -11.06 -7.66 0.72
C LYS A 54 -9.88 -8.55 0.36
N LEU A 55 -8.64 -8.07 0.56
CA LEU A 55 -7.42 -8.84 0.30
C LEU A 55 -7.14 -9.94 1.33
N GLY A 56 -7.81 -9.89 2.49
CA GLY A 56 -7.62 -10.87 3.54
C GLY A 56 -6.26 -10.76 4.24
N PRO A 57 -5.93 -11.75 5.11
CA PRO A 57 -4.72 -11.73 5.94
C PRO A 57 -3.43 -11.71 5.11
N ASN A 58 -2.35 -11.22 5.71
CA ASN A 58 -1.03 -11.20 5.06
C ASN A 58 -0.53 -12.66 4.83
N PRO A 59 -0.18 -13.04 3.58
CA PRO A 59 0.34 -14.37 3.25
C PRO A 59 1.53 -14.83 4.09
N LEU A 60 2.38 -13.90 4.55
CA LEU A 60 3.56 -14.22 5.35
C LEU A 60 3.26 -14.60 6.80
N LYS A 61 2.07 -14.24 7.32
CA LYS A 61 1.70 -14.52 8.71
C LYS A 61 1.34 -16.00 8.94
N ASN A 62 1.10 -16.77 7.87
CA ASN A 62 0.66 -18.16 7.94
C ASN A 62 1.78 -19.19 7.65
N GLY A 63 3.06 -18.81 7.74
CA GLY A 63 4.18 -19.77 7.75
C GLY A 63 4.34 -20.63 6.49
N THR A 64 3.89 -20.15 5.33
CA THR A 64 3.98 -20.83 4.03
C THR A 64 4.65 -19.97 2.94
N GLY A 65 5.41 -18.94 3.32
CA GLY A 65 6.42 -18.37 2.42
C GLY A 65 7.54 -19.39 2.17
N PRO A 66 8.22 -19.38 1.01
CA PRO A 66 9.29 -20.32 0.72
C PRO A 66 10.33 -20.26 1.85
N ARG A 67 10.48 -21.38 2.56
CA ARG A 67 11.58 -21.60 3.48
C ARG A 67 12.82 -21.77 2.62
N SER A 68 13.56 -20.69 2.42
CA SER A 68 14.99 -20.75 2.11
C SER A 68 15.77 -20.89 3.41
#